data_AF-F2PML3-F1
#
_entry.id   AF-F2PML3-F1
#
_cell.length_a   1.000
_cell.length_b   1.000
_cell.length_c   1.000
_cell.angle_alpha   90.00
_cell.angle_beta   90.00
_cell.angle_gamma   90.00
#
_symmetry.space_group_name_H-M   'P 1'
#
loop_
_entity.id
_entity.type
_entity.pdbx_description
1 polymer ?
#
loop_
_entity_poly.entity_id
_entity_poly.type
_entity_poly.pdbx_seq_one_letter_code
_entity_poly.pdbx_strand_id
1 'polypeptide(L)'
;MAHPRNPYGFSKSRVSAEVTYAGALPTLPHSSSSGSIPAYRKNRVRRTEGSSESGASSAIHDLEVYNEDFRSGGPHLVRLPAFNHHLTQNDPLLVAWEDKLETPVRTIIKNYNIDIIGVGPLRRSSTRSAEKYDTALVTARKHVVTSDSWFRACKEMLQLFQSKGFMQLNVEIIDTRANPQLISYPVSVSDPFVDSWHVLRPVILEILAKSDWTLLCVVRRRNRNHSEGPITVALTVTEESTHDWTTVRDRIVELLDSRGHYNVAVEICRSNIWHASSFDDPVLNRRDWAIKAKPGGSLGPRGSTTSASTFGGFIDLQHPISQEWERFGMTNSHCVIAGSESHPSYERWIKEGIKPGDNSNNLQLDHPALQDHESSLQHYRKEIDEVRSDVSDSLRQRILSGDPSVSRSQKIIYERQQAALSEIGETLRIATSFDQQKRYLGSVYAASGFKVNKKRQLLDWALVDVDKRRITVNEIPPDGTVSSKYRVYTPSQPIMTGTSSVDEGDRVFKVGRKTCFTDGTVNGIRLSDLQGWVTNAQGQREYVQGTATVILPWKCDTFGDPGESGSFVMDHEARFIGLHVGGDRDRNIGLVIEAQGLFEDIKEVTKCRDVRI
;
A
#
# COMPACT_ATOMS: atom_id res chain seq x y z
N MET A 1 13.92 10.29 -3.96
CA MET A 1 14.53 9.56 -2.84
C MET A 1 15.53 8.62 -3.46
N ALA A 2 16.78 8.61 -3.01
CA ALA A 2 17.66 7.51 -3.35
C ALA A 2 16.92 6.22 -2.95
N HIS A 3 16.43 5.48 -3.94
CA HIS A 3 16.17 4.07 -3.74
C HIS A 3 17.42 3.55 -3.07
N PRO A 4 17.35 2.90 -1.90
CA PRO A 4 18.50 2.22 -1.38
C PRO A 4 18.91 1.22 -2.46
N ARG A 5 19.94 1.60 -3.26
CA ARG A 5 20.73 0.62 -4.00
C ARG A 5 21.19 -0.31 -2.92
N ASN A 6 20.75 -1.57 -2.99
CA ASN A 6 21.28 -2.63 -2.17
C ASN A 6 22.76 -2.82 -2.56
N PRO A 7 23.75 -2.27 -1.83
CA PRO A 7 25.16 -2.41 -2.18
C PRO A 7 25.74 -3.69 -1.56
N TYR A 8 24.93 -4.45 -0.82
CA TYR A 8 25.31 -5.65 -0.11
C TYR A 8 24.50 -6.83 -0.64
N GLY A 9 25.18 -7.83 -1.20
CA GLY A 9 24.55 -9.08 -1.60
C GLY A 9 23.67 -9.64 -0.49
N PHE A 10 22.48 -10.13 -0.87
CA PHE A 10 21.55 -10.91 -0.06
C PHE A 10 21.69 -10.73 1.46
N SER A 11 21.29 -9.57 1.98
CA SER A 11 20.86 -9.49 3.39
C SER A 11 19.73 -10.50 3.56
N LYS A 12 19.87 -11.47 4.47
CA LYS A 12 18.78 -12.38 4.85
C LYS A 12 17.53 -11.53 5.13
N SER A 13 16.52 -11.64 4.27
CA SER A 13 15.24 -10.97 4.47
C SER A 13 14.68 -11.40 5.82
N ARG A 14 14.44 -10.45 6.72
CA ARG A 14 13.83 -10.74 8.02
C ARG A 14 12.40 -11.20 7.80
N VAL A 15 11.99 -12.24 8.52
CA VAL A 15 10.74 -12.96 8.27
C VAL A 15 9.51 -12.20 8.78
N SER A 16 9.67 -11.26 9.71
CA SER A 16 8.58 -10.44 10.27
C SER A 16 8.67 -8.97 9.88
N ALA A 17 7.52 -8.37 9.53
CA ALA A 17 7.37 -6.91 9.36
C ALA A 17 7.30 -6.19 10.71
N GLU A 18 6.72 -6.83 11.72
CA GLU A 18 6.73 -6.34 13.10
C GLU A 18 8.18 -6.38 13.60
N VAL A 19 8.69 -5.24 14.02
CA VAL A 19 9.98 -5.18 14.73
C VAL A 19 9.72 -5.46 16.20
N THR A 20 8.81 -4.68 16.77
CA THR A 20 8.48 -4.79 18.19
C THR A 20 7.12 -4.17 18.49
N TYR A 21 6.43 -4.71 19.49
CA TYR A 21 5.09 -4.29 19.89
C TYR A 21 4.97 -4.29 21.42
N ALA A 22 4.25 -3.32 21.98
CA ALA A 22 3.81 -3.31 23.36
C ALA A 22 2.37 -2.79 23.46
N GLY A 23 1.41 -3.62 23.87
CA GLY A 23 0.00 -3.24 23.95
C GLY A 23 -0.71 -3.76 25.19
N ALA A 24 -1.87 -3.19 25.50
CA ALA A 24 -2.67 -3.64 26.64
C ALA A 24 -3.12 -5.11 26.46
N LEU A 25 -3.19 -5.85 27.56
CA LEU A 25 -3.83 -7.18 27.58
C LEU A 25 -5.26 -7.04 27.05
N PRO A 26 -5.73 -7.92 26.14
CA PRO A 26 -7.14 -7.97 25.78
C PRO A 26 -7.96 -8.19 27.06
N THR A 27 -8.75 -7.19 27.46
CA THR A 27 -9.73 -7.37 28.54
C THR A 27 -10.74 -8.41 28.11
N LEU A 28 -10.85 -9.50 28.87
CA LEU A 28 -11.95 -10.46 28.75
C LEU A 28 -13.29 -9.71 28.79
N PRO A 29 -14.31 -10.12 27.99
CA PRO A 29 -15.63 -9.51 28.06
C PRO A 29 -16.19 -9.66 29.48
N HIS A 30 -16.68 -8.53 30.01
CA HIS A 30 -17.21 -8.40 31.36
C HIS A 30 -18.22 -9.51 31.70
N SER A 31 -17.85 -10.44 32.57
CA SER A 31 -18.83 -11.14 33.39
C SER A 31 -19.22 -10.19 34.53
N SER A 32 -20.50 -9.86 34.57
CA SER A 32 -21.12 -9.09 35.64
C SER A 32 -20.88 -9.77 37.00
N SER A 33 -19.90 -9.28 37.74
CA SER A 33 -19.82 -9.48 39.18
C SER A 33 -19.33 -8.20 39.84
N SER A 34 -20.06 -7.83 40.86
CA SER A 34 -20.01 -6.58 41.61
C SER A 34 -18.71 -6.40 42.39
N GLY A 35 -18.31 -5.13 42.56
CA GLY A 35 -17.59 -4.68 43.75
C GLY A 35 -16.08 -4.88 43.78
N SER A 36 -15.35 -4.21 42.88
CA SER A 36 -14.05 -3.54 43.15
C SER A 36 -13.48 -3.07 41.80
N ILE A 37 -13.02 -1.81 41.73
CA ILE A 37 -12.30 -1.30 40.56
C ILE A 37 -11.07 -2.20 40.39
N PRO A 38 -10.91 -2.97 39.30
CA PRO A 38 -9.73 -3.79 39.13
C PRO A 38 -8.54 -2.83 38.98
N ALA A 39 -7.53 -2.99 39.82
CA ALA A 39 -6.24 -2.32 39.62
C ALA A 39 -5.80 -2.62 38.18
N TYR A 40 -5.79 -1.61 37.31
CA TYR A 40 -5.28 -1.73 35.95
C TYR A 40 -3.89 -2.34 36.04
N ARG A 41 -3.74 -3.60 35.61
CA ARG A 41 -2.44 -4.26 35.59
C ARG A 41 -1.52 -3.44 34.68
N LYS A 42 -0.41 -2.94 35.23
CA LYS A 42 0.65 -2.18 34.55
C LYS A 42 1.34 -2.92 33.39
N ASN A 43 0.89 -4.13 33.04
CA ASN A 43 1.65 -5.03 32.17
C ASN A 43 1.07 -5.02 30.76
N ARG A 44 1.85 -4.44 29.83
CA ARG A 44 1.63 -4.58 28.39
C ARG A 44 2.13 -5.94 27.92
N VAL A 45 1.40 -6.56 27.00
CA VAL A 45 1.90 -7.69 26.21
C VAL A 45 2.97 -7.16 25.27
N ARG A 46 4.16 -7.74 25.34
CA ARG A 46 5.31 -7.35 24.52
C ARG A 46 5.67 -8.44 23.53
N ARG A 47 5.98 -8.04 22.30
CA ARG A 47 6.48 -8.91 21.25
C ARG A 47 7.68 -8.29 20.55
N THR A 48 8.56 -9.15 20.05
CA THR A 48 9.65 -8.78 19.16
C THR A 48 9.67 -9.78 18.00
N GLU A 49 9.70 -9.25 16.77
CA GLU A 49 9.63 -10.04 15.53
C GLU A 49 8.51 -11.09 15.51
N GLY A 50 7.33 -10.74 16.02
CA GLY A 50 6.14 -11.62 16.05
C GLY A 50 6.11 -12.63 17.21
N SER A 51 7.11 -12.64 18.09
CA SER A 51 7.20 -13.58 19.21
C SER A 51 7.12 -12.88 20.57
N SER A 52 6.45 -13.49 21.55
CA SER A 52 6.22 -12.92 22.88
C SER A 52 7.49 -12.88 23.71
N GLU A 53 7.71 -11.78 24.44
CA GLU A 53 8.89 -11.63 25.31
C GLU A 53 8.75 -12.37 26.65
N SER A 54 7.53 -12.74 27.05
CA SER A 54 7.22 -13.28 28.39
C SER A 54 7.31 -14.81 28.51
N GLY A 55 8.10 -15.47 27.66
CA GLY A 55 8.38 -16.91 27.75
C GLY A 55 9.84 -17.18 27.40
N ALA A 56 10.51 -18.01 28.20
CA ALA A 56 11.90 -18.40 28.03
C ALA A 56 12.28 -18.60 26.56
N SER A 57 13.40 -17.99 26.14
CA SER A 57 14.14 -18.19 24.90
C SER A 57 13.61 -19.34 24.01
N SER A 58 12.56 -19.08 23.23
CA SER A 58 11.94 -20.08 22.34
C SER A 58 12.49 -19.99 20.90
N ALA A 59 13.42 -19.05 20.66
CA ALA A 59 14.18 -18.99 19.42
C ALA A 59 15.16 -20.18 19.38
N ILE A 60 14.67 -21.31 18.88
CA ILE A 60 15.54 -22.38 18.41
C ILE A 60 16.30 -21.78 17.22
N HIS A 61 17.55 -21.39 17.44
CA HIS A 61 18.40 -20.83 16.40
C HIS A 61 18.82 -21.95 15.43
N ASP A 62 17.96 -22.26 14.48
CA ASP A 62 18.21 -23.15 13.34
C ASP A 62 18.28 -22.30 12.05
N LEU A 63 19.20 -22.65 11.13
CA LEU A 63 19.41 -21.91 9.88
C LEU A 63 18.43 -22.31 8.77
N GLU A 64 17.75 -23.44 8.92
CA GLU A 64 16.85 -24.07 7.96
C GLU A 64 15.38 -23.88 8.36
N VAL A 65 15.03 -23.85 9.66
CA VAL A 65 13.63 -23.68 10.11
C VAL A 65 13.50 -22.55 11.13
N TYR A 66 12.63 -21.59 10.82
CA TYR A 66 12.23 -20.51 11.71
C TYR A 66 11.12 -20.96 12.64
N ASN A 67 11.13 -20.48 13.89
CA ASN A 67 10.12 -20.80 14.91
C ASN A 67 9.64 -19.52 15.62
N GLU A 68 8.42 -19.11 15.31
CA GLU A 68 7.69 -18.01 15.92
C GLU A 68 6.55 -18.56 16.81
N ASP A 69 5.96 -17.71 17.67
CA ASP A 69 4.92 -18.10 18.63
C ASP A 69 3.79 -18.93 18.01
N PHE A 70 3.34 -18.54 16.82
CA PHE A 70 2.17 -19.06 16.13
C PHE A 70 2.48 -19.57 14.72
N ARG A 71 3.77 -19.75 14.40
CA ARG A 71 4.22 -20.05 13.04
C ARG A 71 5.59 -20.72 13.04
N SER A 72 5.78 -21.74 12.22
CA SER A 72 7.09 -22.35 12.01
C SER A 72 7.26 -22.72 10.54
N GLY A 73 8.46 -22.64 9.99
CA GLY A 73 8.68 -23.02 8.58
C GLY A 73 10.05 -22.70 8.01
N GLY A 74 10.31 -23.16 6.80
CA GLY A 74 11.58 -23.00 6.07
C GLY A 74 11.68 -23.92 4.84
N PRO A 75 12.80 -23.92 4.08
CA PRO A 75 13.98 -23.06 4.25
C PRO A 75 13.70 -21.57 4.03
N HIS A 76 12.72 -21.25 3.18
CA HIS A 76 12.23 -19.88 3.01
C HIS A 76 10.87 -19.72 3.71
N LEU A 77 10.82 -18.92 4.78
CA LEU A 77 9.58 -18.55 5.43
C LEU A 77 9.13 -17.17 4.92
N VAL A 78 8.05 -17.15 4.11
CA VAL A 78 7.56 -15.93 3.45
C VAL A 78 7.15 -14.87 4.49
N ARG A 79 7.53 -13.61 4.31
CA ARG A 79 7.14 -12.56 5.26
C ARG A 79 5.63 -12.29 5.30
N LEU A 80 5.06 -12.13 6.49
CA LEU A 80 3.67 -11.72 6.70
C LEU A 80 3.49 -10.19 6.61
N PRO A 81 2.34 -9.69 6.11
CA PRO A 81 1.23 -10.47 5.54
C PRO A 81 1.59 -11.08 4.17
N ALA A 82 1.06 -12.28 3.91
CA ALA A 82 1.37 -13.09 2.72
C ALA A 82 0.11 -13.47 1.93
N PHE A 83 0.27 -13.66 0.62
CA PHE A 83 -0.76 -14.15 -0.29
C PHE A 83 -0.58 -15.64 -0.58
N ASN A 84 -1.71 -16.33 -0.69
CA ASN A 84 -1.79 -17.72 -1.14
C ASN A 84 -2.20 -17.75 -2.61
N HIS A 85 -1.38 -18.36 -3.45
CA HIS A 85 -1.66 -18.58 -4.87
C HIS A 85 -1.96 -20.07 -5.08
N HIS A 86 -3.23 -20.39 -5.29
CA HIS A 86 -3.67 -21.77 -5.49
C HIS A 86 -3.15 -22.34 -6.82
N LEU A 87 -2.82 -23.62 -6.81
CA LEU A 87 -2.34 -24.36 -7.98
C LEU A 87 -3.53 -24.82 -8.83
N THR A 88 -3.33 -24.93 -10.15
CA THR A 88 -4.32 -25.54 -11.05
C THR A 88 -4.24 -27.06 -10.97
N GLN A 89 -5.30 -27.76 -11.40
CA GLN A 89 -5.37 -29.23 -11.33
C GLN A 89 -4.22 -29.96 -12.04
N ASN A 90 -3.65 -29.35 -13.09
CA ASN A 90 -2.56 -29.93 -13.87
C ASN A 90 -1.17 -29.41 -13.44
N ASP A 91 -1.08 -28.67 -12.34
CA ASP A 91 0.20 -28.16 -11.86
C ASP A 91 1.09 -29.35 -11.40
N PRO A 92 2.33 -29.46 -11.88
CA PRO A 92 3.22 -30.56 -11.53
C PRO A 92 3.41 -30.75 -10.02
N LEU A 93 3.40 -29.65 -9.25
CA LEU A 93 3.54 -29.74 -7.79
C LEU A 93 2.30 -30.33 -7.13
N LEU A 94 1.10 -29.99 -7.63
CA LEU A 94 -0.15 -30.53 -7.09
C LEU A 94 -0.26 -32.03 -7.38
N VAL A 95 0.01 -32.45 -8.62
CA VAL A 95 0.01 -33.87 -9.01
C VAL A 95 1.02 -34.66 -8.18
N ALA A 96 2.23 -34.13 -8.02
CA ALA A 96 3.28 -34.77 -7.24
C ALA A 96 2.96 -34.82 -5.74
N TRP A 97 2.25 -33.80 -5.23
CA TRP A 97 1.79 -33.78 -3.85
C TRP A 97 0.80 -34.89 -3.57
N GLU A 98 -0.24 -35.02 -4.40
CA GLU A 98 -1.29 -36.04 -4.28
C GLU A 98 -0.70 -37.46 -4.39
N ASP A 99 0.23 -37.68 -5.32
CA ASP A 99 0.87 -39.00 -5.54
C ASP A 99 1.86 -39.38 -4.43
N LYS A 100 2.71 -38.44 -3.98
CA LYS A 100 3.93 -38.79 -3.22
C LYS A 100 4.03 -38.19 -1.82
N LEU A 101 3.35 -37.08 -1.55
CA LEU A 101 3.64 -36.27 -0.34
C LEU A 101 2.46 -36.20 0.63
N GLU A 102 1.21 -36.19 0.16
CA GLU A 102 0.07 -35.93 1.03
C GLU A 102 -0.03 -36.90 2.20
N THR A 103 -0.02 -38.22 1.91
CA THR A 103 -0.16 -39.26 2.94
C THR A 103 1.01 -39.25 3.94
N PRO A 104 2.28 -39.20 3.51
CA PRO A 104 3.41 -39.06 4.42
C PRO A 104 3.36 -37.78 5.27
N VAL A 105 3.02 -36.62 4.68
CA VAL A 105 2.90 -35.35 5.43
C VAL A 105 1.81 -35.44 6.48
N ARG A 106 0.64 -35.99 6.15
CA ARG A 106 -0.45 -36.20 7.12
C ARG A 106 -0.05 -37.14 8.26
N THR A 107 0.82 -38.12 7.98
CA THR A 107 1.37 -39.01 8.99
C THR A 107 2.28 -38.25 9.96
N ILE A 108 3.18 -37.40 9.46
CA ILE A 108 4.03 -36.53 10.28
C ILE A 108 3.17 -35.62 11.16
N ILE A 109 2.18 -34.94 10.56
CA ILE A 109 1.24 -34.07 11.27
C ILE A 109 0.59 -34.80 12.46
N LYS A 110 0.14 -36.03 12.24
CA LYS A 110 -0.48 -36.87 13.27
C LYS A 110 0.52 -37.26 14.36
N ASN A 111 1.74 -37.62 14.01
CA ASN A 111 2.79 -38.01 14.97
C ASN A 111 3.13 -36.89 15.95
N TYR A 112 3.09 -35.63 15.49
CA TYR A 112 3.35 -34.45 16.34
C TYR A 112 2.08 -33.87 17.00
N ASN A 113 0.93 -34.54 16.88
CA ASN A 113 -0.36 -34.10 17.43
C ASN A 113 -0.73 -32.65 17.00
N ILE A 114 -0.50 -32.32 15.73
CA ILE A 114 -0.83 -30.98 15.21
C ILE A 114 -2.33 -30.93 14.89
N ASP A 115 -3.03 -29.99 15.52
CA ASP A 115 -4.47 -29.74 15.32
C ASP A 115 -4.70 -28.99 14.00
N ILE A 116 -4.85 -29.74 12.90
CA ILE A 116 -4.94 -29.17 11.55
C ILE A 116 -6.34 -28.69 11.20
N ILE A 117 -6.37 -27.55 10.51
CA ILE A 117 -7.53 -27.00 9.81
C ILE A 117 -7.45 -27.36 8.32
N GLY A 118 -6.24 -27.31 7.74
CA GLY A 118 -6.03 -27.62 6.33
C GLY A 118 -4.57 -27.87 6.01
N VAL A 119 -4.30 -28.64 4.95
CA VAL A 119 -2.96 -28.92 4.45
C VAL A 119 -2.98 -29.07 2.94
N GLY A 120 -1.99 -28.50 2.25
CA GLY A 120 -1.84 -28.67 0.81
C GLY A 120 -0.69 -27.85 0.23
N PRO A 121 -0.32 -28.11 -1.03
CA PRO A 121 0.70 -27.37 -1.74
C PRO A 121 0.09 -26.09 -2.34
N LEU A 122 0.87 -25.01 -2.30
CA LEU A 122 0.53 -23.76 -2.97
C LEU A 122 1.78 -22.92 -3.20
N ARG A 123 1.63 -21.79 -3.87
CA ARG A 123 2.67 -20.76 -3.97
C ARG A 123 2.39 -19.64 -2.99
N ARG A 124 3.37 -19.25 -2.18
CA ARG A 124 3.27 -18.11 -1.27
C ARG A 124 4.10 -16.94 -1.75
N SER A 125 3.58 -15.73 -1.60
CA SER A 125 4.37 -14.51 -1.78
C SER A 125 4.08 -13.54 -0.65
N SER A 126 5.04 -12.69 -0.32
CA SER A 126 4.77 -11.57 0.57
C SER A 126 3.91 -10.55 -0.17
N THR A 127 3.09 -9.77 0.55
CA THR A 127 2.42 -8.58 0.00
C THR A 127 3.39 -7.54 -0.58
N ARG A 128 4.69 -7.71 -0.31
CA ARG A 128 5.81 -6.85 -0.67
C ARG A 128 6.77 -7.46 -1.71
N SER A 129 6.48 -8.64 -2.26
CA SER A 129 7.30 -9.26 -3.29
C SER A 129 6.45 -9.96 -4.36
N ALA A 130 6.87 -9.83 -5.62
CA ALA A 130 6.34 -10.61 -6.73
C ALA A 130 6.80 -12.08 -6.67
N GLU A 131 7.88 -12.36 -5.94
CA GLU A 131 8.49 -13.67 -5.87
C GLU A 131 7.56 -14.65 -5.15
N LYS A 132 7.33 -15.78 -5.81
CA LYS A 132 6.43 -16.84 -5.35
C LYS A 132 7.25 -18.07 -5.02
N TYR A 133 6.99 -18.63 -3.84
CA TYR A 133 7.69 -19.80 -3.33
C TYR A 133 6.73 -20.97 -3.20
N ASP A 134 7.05 -22.09 -3.84
CA ASP A 134 6.34 -23.35 -3.65
C ASP A 134 6.44 -23.75 -2.16
N THR A 135 5.28 -23.95 -1.53
CA THR A 135 5.15 -24.15 -0.08
C THR A 135 4.08 -25.19 0.23
N ALA A 136 4.44 -26.19 1.04
CA ALA A 136 3.51 -27.04 1.75
C ALA A 136 2.95 -26.27 2.95
N LEU A 137 1.73 -25.75 2.82
CA LEU A 137 1.10 -24.97 3.87
C LEU A 137 0.23 -25.87 4.75
N VAL A 138 0.52 -25.86 6.05
CA VAL A 138 -0.31 -26.48 7.10
C VAL A 138 -0.94 -25.36 7.91
N THR A 139 -2.25 -25.17 7.78
CA THR A 139 -3.00 -24.28 8.67
C THR A 139 -3.48 -25.08 9.88
N ALA A 140 -3.11 -24.65 11.09
CA ALA A 140 -3.35 -25.40 12.32
C ALA A 140 -3.62 -24.49 13.53
N ARG A 141 -4.13 -25.06 14.63
CA ARG A 141 -4.31 -24.37 15.91
C ARG A 141 -3.16 -24.71 16.87
N LYS A 142 -2.42 -23.70 17.32
CA LYS A 142 -1.34 -23.89 18.31
C LYS A 142 -1.86 -23.68 19.73
N HIS A 143 -2.08 -24.76 20.47
CA HIS A 143 -2.59 -24.69 21.84
C HIS A 143 -1.53 -24.26 22.87
N VAL A 144 -0.27 -24.65 22.64
CA VAL A 144 0.86 -24.34 23.53
C VAL A 144 1.94 -23.61 22.73
N VAL A 145 2.10 -22.30 22.99
CA VAL A 145 3.03 -21.42 22.26
C VAL A 145 4.48 -21.88 22.37
N THR A 146 4.87 -22.37 23.55
CA THR A 146 6.23 -22.85 23.86
C THR A 146 6.53 -24.25 23.32
N SER A 147 5.56 -24.94 22.70
CA SER A 147 5.78 -26.27 22.11
C SER A 147 6.68 -26.17 20.87
N ASP A 148 7.67 -27.06 20.78
CA ASP A 148 8.54 -27.22 19.61
C ASP A 148 8.02 -28.25 18.59
N SER A 149 6.81 -28.79 18.80
CA SER A 149 6.20 -29.81 17.93
C SER A 149 6.08 -29.36 16.47
N TRP A 150 5.74 -28.08 16.24
CA TRP A 150 5.67 -27.51 14.89
C TRP A 150 7.05 -27.40 14.25
N PHE A 151 8.05 -26.95 15.01
CA PHE A 151 9.44 -26.89 14.55
C PHE A 151 9.96 -28.28 14.14
N ARG A 152 9.77 -29.30 14.98
CA ARG A 152 10.21 -30.68 14.69
C ARG A 152 9.47 -31.28 13.50
N ALA A 153 8.15 -31.04 13.40
CA ALA A 153 7.36 -31.47 12.25
C ALA A 153 7.86 -30.84 10.94
N CYS A 154 8.19 -29.54 10.94
CA CYS A 154 8.79 -28.88 9.78
C CYS A 154 10.10 -29.57 9.36
N LYS A 155 11.00 -29.87 10.30
CA LYS A 155 12.27 -30.56 9.99
C LYS A 155 12.03 -31.94 9.37
N GLU A 156 11.09 -32.71 9.91
CA GLU A 156 10.76 -34.04 9.38
C GLU A 156 10.11 -33.96 7.99
N MET A 157 9.26 -32.95 7.74
CA MET A 157 8.70 -32.70 6.41
C MET A 157 9.78 -32.30 5.40
N LEU A 158 10.75 -31.47 5.78
CA LEU A 158 11.85 -31.09 4.89
C LEU A 158 12.73 -32.30 4.54
N GLN A 159 13.03 -33.16 5.50
CA GLN A 159 13.75 -34.42 5.24
C GLN A 159 12.96 -35.34 4.30
N LEU A 160 11.64 -35.44 4.51
CA LEU A 160 10.75 -36.16 3.59
C LEU A 160 10.83 -35.57 2.18
N PHE A 161 10.71 -34.25 2.02
CA PHE A 161 10.76 -33.58 0.73
C PHE A 161 12.08 -33.86 0.01
N GLN A 162 13.20 -33.74 0.72
CA GLN A 162 14.53 -34.06 0.21
C GLN A 162 14.62 -35.53 -0.25
N SER A 163 14.14 -36.48 0.57
CA SER A 163 14.15 -37.92 0.23
C SER A 163 13.30 -38.27 -1.00
N LYS A 164 12.32 -37.43 -1.32
CA LYS A 164 11.41 -37.59 -2.47
C LYS A 164 11.81 -36.72 -3.68
N GLY A 165 12.91 -35.97 -3.59
CA GLY A 165 13.45 -35.14 -4.67
C GLY A 165 12.93 -33.70 -4.73
N PHE A 166 12.19 -33.22 -3.73
CA PHE A 166 11.60 -31.87 -3.68
C PHE A 166 12.49 -30.90 -2.89
N MET A 167 13.73 -30.70 -3.35
CA MET A 167 14.75 -29.93 -2.62
C MET A 167 14.41 -28.43 -2.44
N GLN A 168 13.52 -27.89 -3.28
CA GLN A 168 13.14 -26.47 -3.27
C GLN A 168 11.78 -26.21 -2.59
N LEU A 169 11.08 -27.26 -2.15
CA LEU A 169 9.77 -27.13 -1.54
C LEU A 169 9.89 -26.65 -0.10
N ASN A 170 9.23 -25.54 0.23
CA ASN A 170 9.20 -25.00 1.59
C ASN A 170 8.08 -25.66 2.41
N VAL A 171 8.20 -25.63 3.73
CA VAL A 171 7.12 -25.97 4.66
C VAL A 171 6.77 -24.75 5.50
N GLU A 172 5.47 -24.54 5.73
CA GLU A 172 4.99 -23.56 6.69
C GLU A 172 3.82 -24.14 7.47
N ILE A 173 3.94 -24.17 8.80
CA ILE A 173 2.85 -24.45 9.73
C ILE A 173 2.45 -23.11 10.36
N ILE A 174 1.20 -22.70 10.21
CA ILE A 174 0.72 -21.38 10.64
C ILE A 174 -0.61 -21.47 11.37
N ASP A 175 -0.70 -20.74 12.48
CA ASP A 175 -1.96 -20.39 13.13
C ASP A 175 -2.42 -19.03 12.61
N THR A 176 -3.72 -18.87 12.39
CA THR A 176 -4.32 -17.61 11.95
C THR A 176 -3.96 -16.40 12.83
N ARG A 177 -3.62 -16.64 14.11
CA ARG A 177 -3.13 -15.60 15.04
C ARG A 177 -1.76 -15.02 14.67
N ALA A 178 -0.93 -15.72 13.90
CA ALA A 178 0.35 -15.20 13.39
C ALA A 178 0.16 -14.10 12.33
N ASN A 179 -0.95 -14.12 11.59
CA ASN A 179 -1.25 -13.15 10.55
C ASN A 179 -2.58 -12.43 10.82
N PRO A 180 -2.66 -11.62 11.89
CA PRO A 180 -3.90 -10.94 12.22
C PRO A 180 -4.25 -9.91 11.14
N GLN A 181 -5.49 -9.95 10.65
CA GLN A 181 -6.03 -8.90 9.79
C GLN A 181 -6.34 -7.67 10.64
N LEU A 182 -5.33 -6.83 10.85
CA LEU A 182 -5.46 -5.56 11.56
C LEU A 182 -5.94 -4.47 10.63
N ILE A 183 -6.86 -3.65 11.11
CA ILE A 183 -7.35 -2.45 10.43
C ILE A 183 -7.10 -1.23 11.32
N SER A 184 -6.70 -0.13 10.69
CA SER A 184 -6.57 1.17 11.34
C SER A 184 -7.83 2.01 11.12
N TYR A 185 -8.20 2.80 12.13
CA TYR A 185 -9.34 3.72 12.07
C TYR A 185 -9.09 4.95 12.95
N PRO A 186 -9.82 6.06 12.72
CA PRO A 186 -9.54 7.33 13.39
C PRO A 186 -9.57 7.27 14.91
N VAL A 187 -8.64 7.98 15.53
CA VAL A 187 -8.78 8.43 16.93
C VAL A 187 -9.90 9.48 16.95
N SER A 188 -10.82 9.37 17.91
CA SER A 188 -11.87 10.37 18.09
C SER A 188 -11.27 11.72 18.49
N VAL A 189 -11.76 12.82 17.93
CA VAL A 189 -11.33 14.19 18.29
C VAL A 189 -11.59 14.48 19.77
N SER A 190 -12.63 13.86 20.34
CA SER A 190 -13.00 13.98 21.75
C SER A 190 -12.20 13.07 22.70
N ASP A 191 -11.27 12.26 22.18
CA ASP A 191 -10.48 11.36 23.02
C ASP A 191 -9.44 12.16 23.82
N PRO A 192 -9.35 12.02 25.16
CA PRO A 192 -8.39 12.78 25.98
C PRO A 192 -6.92 12.55 25.60
N PHE A 193 -6.61 11.47 24.88
CA PHE A 193 -5.26 11.24 24.37
C PHE A 193 -4.85 12.25 23.29
N VAL A 194 -5.80 12.85 22.57
CA VAL A 194 -5.53 13.88 21.54
C VAL A 194 -4.80 15.06 22.18
N ASP A 195 -5.34 15.60 23.28
CA ASP A 195 -4.71 16.70 24.02
C ASP A 195 -3.34 16.30 24.59
N SER A 196 -3.25 15.08 25.12
CA SER A 196 -2.02 14.54 25.71
C SER A 196 -0.91 14.37 24.67
N TRP A 197 -1.27 14.08 23.42
CA TRP A 197 -0.32 13.88 22.33
C TRP A 197 0.52 15.12 22.05
N HIS A 198 -0.04 16.33 22.19
CA HIS A 198 0.71 17.59 22.01
C HIS A 198 1.93 17.69 22.94
N VAL A 199 1.85 17.11 24.14
CA VAL A 199 2.94 17.10 25.14
C VAL A 199 3.86 15.88 24.97
N LEU A 200 3.34 14.76 24.49
CA LEU A 200 4.10 13.53 24.27
C LEU A 200 4.97 13.58 23.01
N ARG A 201 4.42 14.16 21.92
CA ARG A 201 5.03 14.15 20.59
C ARG A 201 6.48 14.68 20.57
N PRO A 202 6.81 15.87 21.13
CA PRO A 202 8.18 16.37 21.08
C PRO A 202 9.18 15.45 21.79
N VAL A 203 8.79 14.89 22.95
CA VAL A 203 9.64 13.98 23.72
C VAL A 203 9.85 12.66 22.99
N ILE A 204 8.82 12.14 22.32
CA ILE A 204 8.94 10.94 21.48
C ILE A 204 9.89 11.22 20.31
N LEU A 205 9.79 12.37 19.64
CA LEU A 205 10.72 12.74 18.57
C LEU A 205 12.17 12.84 19.06
N GLU A 206 12.40 13.31 20.28
CA GLU A 206 13.73 13.29 20.92
C GLU A 206 14.24 11.87 21.20
N ILE A 207 13.36 10.96 21.65
CA ILE A 207 13.69 9.53 21.83
C ILE A 207 14.11 8.92 20.49
N LEU A 208 13.38 9.22 19.40
CA LEU A 208 13.65 8.70 18.07
C LEU A 208 14.95 9.24 17.47
N ALA A 209 15.29 10.51 17.76
CA ALA A 209 16.45 11.21 17.22
C ALA A 209 16.54 11.09 15.68
N LYS A 210 17.75 11.25 15.11
CA LYS A 210 18.04 11.02 13.69
C LYS A 210 18.40 9.54 13.42
N SER A 211 17.51 8.63 13.78
CA SER A 211 17.62 7.18 13.48
C SER A 211 16.90 6.83 12.17
N ASP A 212 16.67 5.54 11.88
CA ASP A 212 16.10 5.08 10.60
C ASP A 212 14.55 5.07 10.55
N TRP A 213 13.87 5.86 11.37
CA TRP A 213 12.41 6.01 11.29
C TRP A 213 12.01 6.88 10.09
N THR A 214 10.81 6.66 9.57
CA THR A 214 10.25 7.38 8.41
C THR A 214 8.86 7.96 8.62
N LEU A 215 8.03 7.33 9.46
CA LEU A 215 6.70 7.81 9.82
C LEU A 215 6.43 7.56 11.31
N LEU A 216 5.95 8.58 12.02
CA LEU A 216 5.36 8.49 13.35
C LEU A 216 3.94 9.05 13.30
N CYS A 217 2.98 8.24 13.69
CA CYS A 217 1.57 8.64 13.75
C CYS A 217 0.85 7.95 14.90
N VAL A 218 -0.34 8.44 15.26
CA VAL A 218 -1.20 7.82 16.26
C VAL A 218 -2.52 7.44 15.63
N VAL A 219 -2.88 6.16 15.70
CA VAL A 219 -4.11 5.62 15.09
C VAL A 219 -4.75 4.62 16.05
N ARG A 220 -6.04 4.32 15.89
CA ARG A 220 -6.61 3.15 16.55
C ARG A 220 -6.41 1.91 15.68
N ARG A 221 -6.06 0.77 16.30
CA ARG A 221 -5.84 -0.50 15.59
C ARG A 221 -6.66 -1.60 16.21
N ARG A 222 -7.39 -2.35 15.39
CA ARG A 222 -8.20 -3.50 15.84
C ARG A 222 -8.06 -4.66 14.87
N ASN A 223 -8.31 -5.87 15.37
CA ASN A 223 -8.59 -6.99 14.48
C ASN A 223 -9.92 -6.72 13.74
N ARG A 224 -10.03 -7.09 12.46
CA ARG A 224 -11.25 -6.92 11.67
C ARG A 224 -12.51 -7.49 12.35
N ASN A 225 -12.35 -8.52 13.18
CA ASN A 225 -13.44 -9.17 13.92
C ASN A 225 -13.82 -8.47 15.23
N HIS A 226 -13.07 -7.47 15.68
CA HIS A 226 -13.35 -6.73 16.92
C HIS A 226 -14.02 -5.40 16.60
N SER A 227 -14.92 -4.93 17.47
CA SER A 227 -15.57 -3.62 17.34
C SER A 227 -14.60 -2.47 17.61
N GLU A 228 -13.73 -2.63 18.59
CA GLU A 228 -12.78 -1.61 19.04
C GLU A 228 -11.37 -2.19 19.21
N GLY A 229 -10.42 -1.27 19.36
CA GLY A 229 -9.02 -1.58 19.60
C GLY A 229 -8.28 -0.37 20.15
N PRO A 230 -7.08 -0.57 20.72
CA PRO A 230 -6.37 0.48 21.42
C PRO A 230 -5.93 1.61 20.47
N ILE A 231 -5.80 2.80 21.05
CA ILE A 231 -4.95 3.84 20.46
C ILE A 231 -3.53 3.29 20.42
N THR A 232 -2.85 3.46 19.28
CA THR A 232 -1.51 2.96 19.03
C THR A 232 -0.64 4.09 18.53
N VAL A 233 0.49 4.32 19.22
CA VAL A 233 1.63 5.06 18.68
C VAL A 233 2.32 4.15 17.68
N ALA A 234 2.11 4.41 16.39
CA ALA A 234 2.61 3.60 15.28
C ALA A 234 3.85 4.26 14.67
N LEU A 235 4.96 3.50 14.65
CA LEU A 235 6.22 3.91 14.06
C LEU A 235 6.56 3.03 12.87
N THR A 236 6.95 3.66 11.78
CA THR A 236 7.54 3.00 10.60
C THR A 236 9.02 3.27 10.55
N VAL A 237 9.78 2.21 10.29
CA VAL A 237 11.24 2.26 10.14
C VAL A 237 11.61 1.63 8.80
N THR A 238 12.79 1.98 8.27
CA THR A 238 13.22 1.40 6.99
C THR A 238 13.43 -0.11 7.07
N GLU A 239 13.29 -0.75 5.92
CA GLU A 239 13.46 -2.19 5.77
C GLU A 239 14.85 -2.67 6.21
N GLU A 240 15.87 -1.85 5.97
CA GLU A 240 17.26 -2.15 6.28
C GLU A 240 17.64 -1.82 7.73
N SER A 241 16.73 -1.25 8.53
CA SER A 241 17.09 -0.78 9.87
C SER A 241 17.46 -1.93 10.80
N THR A 242 18.66 -1.79 11.38
CA THR A 242 19.24 -2.66 12.40
C THR A 242 19.25 -2.03 13.80
N HIS A 243 18.68 -0.84 13.95
CA HIS A 243 18.62 -0.12 15.21
C HIS A 243 17.89 -0.93 16.31
N ASP A 244 18.26 -0.71 17.57
CA ASP A 244 17.59 -1.36 18.71
C ASP A 244 16.26 -0.68 19.00
N TRP A 245 15.26 -1.08 18.22
CA TRP A 245 13.90 -0.59 18.34
C TRP A 245 13.19 -1.08 19.61
N THR A 246 13.66 -2.14 20.26
CA THR A 246 13.11 -2.64 21.53
C THR A 246 13.39 -1.64 22.65
N THR A 247 14.62 -1.15 22.75
CA THR A 247 14.97 -0.08 23.70
C THR A 247 14.18 1.22 23.42
N VAL A 248 14.01 1.59 22.14
CA VAL A 248 13.20 2.75 21.75
C VAL A 248 11.74 2.58 22.18
N ARG A 249 11.13 1.42 21.90
CA ARG A 249 9.77 1.09 22.32
C ARG A 249 9.61 1.22 23.83
N ASP A 250 10.54 0.66 24.60
CA ASP A 250 10.46 0.65 26.05
C ASP A 250 10.53 2.06 26.64
N ARG A 251 11.38 2.94 26.09
CA ARG A 251 11.42 4.37 26.48
C ARG A 251 10.12 5.10 26.17
N ILE A 252 9.47 4.81 25.04
CA ILE A 252 8.16 5.37 24.69
C ILE A 252 7.08 4.85 25.66
N VAL A 253 7.11 3.56 25.98
CA VAL A 253 6.19 2.94 26.95
C VAL A 253 6.35 3.56 28.34
N GLU A 254 7.58 3.72 28.84
CA GLU A 254 7.85 4.38 30.12
C GLU A 254 7.30 5.81 30.15
N LEU A 255 7.47 6.56 29.06
CA LEU A 255 6.90 7.89 28.92
C LEU A 255 5.36 7.88 28.98
N LEU A 256 4.71 6.98 28.25
CA LEU A 256 3.25 6.84 28.25
C LEU A 256 2.74 6.44 29.65
N ASP A 257 3.39 5.49 30.30
CA ASP A 257 3.02 4.97 31.61
C ASP A 257 3.23 6.02 32.72
N SER A 258 4.27 6.85 32.61
CA SER A 258 4.52 7.98 33.52
C SER A 258 3.42 9.05 33.50
N ARG A 259 2.63 9.09 32.41
CA ARG A 259 1.49 10.00 32.23
C ARG A 259 0.13 9.30 32.31
N GLY A 260 0.10 8.05 32.77
CA GLY A 260 -1.14 7.31 33.00
C GLY A 260 -1.77 6.68 31.74
N HIS A 261 -1.08 6.67 30.60
CA HIS A 261 -1.62 6.14 29.33
C HIS A 261 -1.38 4.64 29.16
N TYR A 262 -1.70 3.83 30.17
CA TYR A 262 -1.40 2.38 30.23
C TYR A 262 -2.09 1.53 29.13
N ASN A 263 -3.12 2.08 28.48
CA ASN A 263 -3.92 1.45 27.44
C ASN A 263 -3.49 1.81 26.00
N VAL A 264 -2.52 2.72 25.82
CA VAL A 264 -2.04 3.15 24.50
C VAL A 264 -0.91 2.26 24.02
N ALA A 265 -1.12 1.48 22.96
CA ALA A 265 -0.10 0.57 22.43
C ALA A 265 1.05 1.32 21.72
N VAL A 266 2.20 0.67 21.59
CA VAL A 266 3.34 1.09 20.76
C VAL A 266 3.62 -0.03 19.77
N GLU A 267 3.65 0.29 18.48
CA GLU A 267 3.91 -0.68 17.40
C GLU A 267 4.99 -0.13 16.45
N ILE A 268 6.08 -0.86 16.30
CA ILE A 268 7.17 -0.51 15.39
C ILE A 268 7.25 -1.57 14.30
N CYS A 269 7.11 -1.15 13.05
CA CYS A 269 7.15 -2.04 11.88
C CYS A 269 8.11 -1.52 10.81
N ARG A 270 8.71 -2.46 10.09
CA ARG A 270 9.46 -2.16 8.85
C ARG A 270 8.47 -1.94 7.72
N SER A 271 8.52 -0.77 7.12
CA SER A 271 7.71 -0.42 5.96
C SER A 271 8.37 0.67 5.12
N ASN A 272 7.80 0.94 3.95
CA ASN A 272 8.18 2.05 3.10
C ASN A 272 6.91 2.78 2.69
N ILE A 273 6.87 4.07 3.00
CA ILE A 273 5.70 4.94 2.85
C ILE A 273 5.60 5.60 1.46
N TRP A 274 6.60 5.38 0.60
CA TRP A 274 6.81 6.09 -0.66
C TRP A 274 6.71 5.22 -1.91
N HIS A 275 6.19 3.99 -1.79
CA HIS A 275 6.19 3.06 -2.92
C HIS A 275 5.39 3.59 -4.13
N ALA A 276 6.09 3.75 -5.26
CA ALA A 276 5.50 4.00 -6.57
C ALA A 276 5.01 2.71 -7.26
N SER A 277 5.51 1.53 -6.88
CA SER A 277 5.17 0.26 -7.52
C SER A 277 4.36 -0.66 -6.61
N SER A 278 3.28 -1.18 -7.18
CA SER A 278 2.46 -2.27 -6.67
C SER A 278 2.76 -3.54 -7.48
N PHE A 279 2.55 -4.72 -6.90
CA PHE A 279 2.67 -6.01 -7.61
C PHE A 279 1.44 -6.36 -8.46
N ASP A 280 0.31 -5.71 -8.21
CA ASP A 280 -0.86 -5.76 -9.06
C ASP A 280 -0.88 -4.50 -9.93
N ASP A 281 -0.67 -4.67 -11.23
CA ASP A 281 -0.85 -3.61 -12.21
C ASP A 281 -2.36 -3.31 -12.35
N PRO A 282 -2.76 -2.03 -12.35
CA PRO A 282 -4.15 -1.69 -12.61
C PRO A 282 -4.53 -2.08 -14.04
N VAL A 283 -5.76 -2.56 -14.21
CA VAL A 283 -6.36 -2.73 -15.54
C VAL A 283 -7.02 -1.42 -15.91
N LEU A 284 -6.42 -0.71 -16.86
CA LEU A 284 -6.95 0.53 -17.40
C LEU A 284 -8.26 0.27 -18.15
N ASN A 285 -9.20 1.20 -18.06
CA ASN A 285 -10.47 1.14 -18.78
C ASN A 285 -10.50 2.16 -19.93
N ARG A 286 -11.61 2.21 -20.68
CA ARG A 286 -11.77 3.12 -21.83
C ARG A 286 -11.50 4.60 -21.53
N ARG A 287 -11.79 5.07 -20.30
CA ARG A 287 -11.54 6.47 -19.87
C ARG A 287 -10.06 6.82 -19.92
N ASP A 288 -9.19 5.87 -19.62
CA ASP A 288 -7.74 6.08 -19.51
C ASP A 288 -7.07 6.28 -20.87
N TRP A 289 -7.70 5.81 -21.96
CA TRP A 289 -7.27 6.07 -23.35
C TRP A 289 -7.99 7.24 -24.00
N ALA A 290 -8.57 8.15 -23.21
CA ALA A 290 -9.06 9.42 -23.73
C ALA A 290 -7.88 10.33 -24.14
N ILE A 291 -8.03 11.04 -25.26
CA ILE A 291 -7.05 12.07 -25.66
C ILE A 291 -6.94 13.16 -24.60
N LYS A 292 -8.05 13.54 -23.97
CA LYS A 292 -8.06 14.47 -22.83
C LYS A 292 -7.61 13.74 -21.57
N ALA A 293 -6.57 14.24 -20.91
CA ALA A 293 -6.07 13.66 -19.66
C ALA A 293 -7.11 13.81 -18.54
N LYS A 294 -7.17 12.84 -17.62
CA LYS A 294 -8.21 12.78 -16.60
C LYS A 294 -7.60 12.65 -15.19
N PRO A 295 -8.11 13.42 -14.20
CA PRO A 295 -7.76 13.23 -12.80
C PRO A 295 -7.90 11.77 -12.36
N GLY A 296 -6.92 11.30 -11.61
CA GLY A 296 -6.84 9.94 -11.12
C GLY A 296 -6.37 8.92 -12.14
N GLY A 297 -6.03 9.31 -13.37
CA GLY A 297 -5.52 8.36 -14.37
C GLY A 297 -4.02 8.07 -14.22
N SER A 298 -3.56 7.03 -14.90
CA SER A 298 -2.16 6.57 -14.87
C SER A 298 -1.17 7.60 -15.41
N LEU A 299 -0.01 7.76 -14.77
CA LEU A 299 1.05 8.70 -15.14
C LEU A 299 2.42 8.07 -14.93
N GLY A 300 3.36 8.23 -15.85
CA GLY A 300 4.74 7.80 -15.60
C GLY A 300 5.76 8.56 -16.43
N PRO A 301 7.06 8.45 -16.08
CA PRO A 301 8.13 8.91 -16.94
C PRO A 301 7.99 8.32 -18.35
N ARG A 302 8.23 9.14 -19.36
CA ARG A 302 8.01 8.77 -20.76
C ARG A 302 8.79 7.51 -21.11
N GLY A 303 8.09 6.50 -21.64
CA GLY A 303 8.69 5.23 -22.01
C GLY A 303 9.13 4.32 -20.86
N SER A 304 8.81 4.67 -19.60
CA SER A 304 9.14 3.81 -18.45
C SER A 304 8.19 2.61 -18.36
N THR A 305 8.77 1.41 -18.30
CA THR A 305 8.06 0.15 -18.07
C THR A 305 8.08 -0.30 -16.61
N THR A 306 8.70 0.49 -15.72
CA THR A 306 8.95 0.11 -14.32
C THR A 306 8.39 1.11 -13.31
N SER A 307 7.87 2.25 -13.78
CA SER A 307 7.33 3.30 -12.92
C SER A 307 6.01 3.83 -13.45
N ALA A 308 5.01 3.81 -12.58
CA ALA A 308 3.72 4.43 -12.80
C ALA A 308 3.19 5.02 -11.49
N SER A 309 2.41 6.08 -11.60
CA SER A 309 1.92 6.96 -10.54
C SER A 309 0.58 7.57 -10.97
N THR A 310 -0.01 8.47 -10.18
CA THR A 310 -1.28 9.10 -10.55
C THR A 310 -1.09 10.52 -11.09
N PHE A 311 -1.80 10.82 -12.18
CA PHE A 311 -2.06 12.19 -12.60
C PHE A 311 -3.14 12.79 -11.70
N GLY A 312 -2.78 13.77 -10.87
CA GLY A 312 -3.70 14.37 -9.91
C GLY A 312 -4.82 15.13 -10.58
N GLY A 313 -4.44 16.04 -11.48
CA GLY A 313 -5.36 16.91 -12.18
C GLY A 313 -4.65 18.17 -12.69
N PHE A 314 -5.44 19.18 -12.98
CA PHE A 314 -4.99 20.47 -13.47
C PHE A 314 -5.03 21.53 -12.38
N ILE A 315 -4.09 22.45 -12.43
CA ILE A 315 -4.11 23.71 -11.67
C ILE A 315 -3.80 24.85 -12.63
N ASP A 316 -4.31 26.05 -12.34
CA ASP A 316 -3.95 27.25 -13.10
C ASP A 316 -3.01 28.13 -12.27
N LEU A 317 -1.95 28.64 -12.90
CA LEU A 317 -1.01 29.60 -12.35
C LEU A 317 -1.23 30.95 -13.02
N GLN A 318 -1.27 32.02 -12.22
CA GLN A 318 -1.34 33.37 -12.75
C GLN A 318 0.06 33.93 -13.00
N HIS A 319 0.38 34.24 -14.26
CA HIS A 319 1.66 34.80 -14.64
C HIS A 319 1.89 36.17 -13.96
N PRO A 320 3.09 36.45 -13.39
CA PRO A 320 3.29 37.61 -12.52
C PRO A 320 3.18 38.96 -13.24
N ILE A 321 3.51 39.03 -14.53
CA ILE A 321 3.54 40.28 -15.31
C ILE A 321 2.24 40.45 -16.11
N SER A 322 1.91 39.47 -16.96
CA SER A 322 0.73 39.53 -17.85
C SER A 322 -0.60 39.31 -17.13
N GLN A 323 -0.58 38.72 -15.91
CA GLN A 323 -1.76 38.33 -15.15
C GLN A 323 -2.66 37.28 -15.84
N GLU A 324 -2.19 36.71 -16.94
CA GLU A 324 -2.86 35.61 -17.63
C GLU A 324 -2.76 34.32 -16.82
N TRP A 325 -3.80 33.50 -16.91
CA TRP A 325 -3.85 32.19 -16.28
C TRP A 325 -3.38 31.12 -17.26
N GLU A 326 -2.40 30.34 -16.85
CA GLU A 326 -1.87 29.21 -17.60
C GLU A 326 -2.10 27.91 -16.84
N ARG A 327 -2.52 26.87 -17.55
CA ARG A 327 -2.92 25.59 -16.96
C ARG A 327 -1.78 24.59 -17.01
N PHE A 328 -1.50 23.99 -15.85
CA PHE A 328 -0.49 22.95 -15.68
C PHE A 328 -1.14 21.67 -15.16
N GLY A 329 -0.55 20.53 -15.50
CA GLY A 329 -0.84 19.27 -14.83
C GLY A 329 -0.11 19.19 -13.49
N MET A 330 -0.64 18.44 -12.52
CA MET A 330 0.01 18.29 -11.22
C MET A 330 0.05 16.83 -10.75
N THR A 331 1.16 16.47 -10.12
CA THR A 331 1.42 15.17 -9.45
C THR A 331 2.49 15.38 -8.35
N ASN A 332 3.06 14.31 -7.80
CA ASN A 332 4.16 14.39 -6.83
C ASN A 332 5.54 14.52 -7.49
N SER A 333 6.48 15.19 -6.80
CA SER A 333 7.85 15.36 -7.27
C SER A 333 8.56 14.03 -7.43
N HIS A 334 8.36 13.08 -6.51
CA HIS A 334 9.00 11.76 -6.61
C HIS A 334 8.49 10.93 -7.80
N CYS A 335 7.27 11.19 -8.28
CA CYS A 335 6.67 10.46 -9.40
C CYS A 335 7.32 10.83 -10.74
N VAL A 336 7.73 12.09 -10.91
CA VAL A 336 8.29 12.57 -12.19
C VAL A 336 9.78 12.32 -12.34
N ILE A 337 10.51 12.17 -11.22
CA ILE A 337 11.96 11.86 -11.21
C ILE A 337 12.25 10.36 -11.11
N ALA A 338 11.23 9.52 -10.96
CA ALA A 338 11.39 8.07 -10.84
C ALA A 338 12.13 7.49 -12.06
N GLY A 339 13.07 6.58 -11.83
CA GLY A 339 13.85 5.98 -12.92
C GLY A 339 14.95 6.88 -13.50
N SER A 340 15.14 8.08 -12.93
CA SER A 340 16.16 9.04 -13.36
C SER A 340 17.43 8.99 -12.50
N GLU A 341 17.66 7.92 -11.74
CA GLU A 341 18.78 7.78 -10.79
C GLU A 341 20.16 7.91 -11.44
N SER A 342 20.26 7.61 -12.73
CA SER A 342 21.50 7.76 -13.52
C SER A 342 21.71 9.18 -14.06
N HIS A 343 20.73 10.07 -13.94
CA HIS A 343 20.82 11.42 -14.46
C HIS A 343 21.76 12.28 -13.62
N PRO A 344 22.68 13.07 -14.21
CA PRO A 344 23.65 13.88 -13.46
C PRO A 344 23.01 14.89 -12.50
N SER A 345 21.78 15.33 -12.78
CA SER A 345 21.04 16.29 -11.92
C SER A 345 20.11 15.62 -10.90
N TYR A 346 20.05 14.28 -10.84
CA TYR A 346 19.10 13.55 -9.98
C TYR A 346 19.17 13.96 -8.50
N GLU A 347 20.36 13.96 -7.92
CA GLU A 347 20.54 14.32 -6.50
C GLU A 347 20.12 15.77 -6.23
N ARG A 348 20.42 16.69 -7.16
CA ARG A 348 19.98 18.09 -7.06
C ARG A 348 18.46 18.21 -7.16
N TRP A 349 17.81 17.50 -8.08
CA TRP A 349 16.36 17.50 -8.22
C TRP A 349 15.66 16.94 -6.98
N ILE A 350 16.22 15.89 -6.35
CA ILE A 350 15.70 15.39 -5.09
C ILE A 350 15.83 16.46 -4.01
N LYS A 351 16.98 17.12 -3.88
CA LYS A 351 17.26 18.02 -2.76
C LYS A 351 16.55 19.38 -2.90
N GLU A 352 16.65 19.98 -4.08
CA GLU A 352 16.28 21.37 -4.33
C GLU A 352 15.04 21.53 -5.21
N GLY A 353 14.60 20.44 -5.83
CA GLY A 353 13.54 20.46 -6.83
C GLY A 353 14.02 20.89 -8.21
N ILE A 354 13.04 21.14 -9.08
CA ILE A 354 13.23 21.60 -10.45
C ILE A 354 12.59 22.99 -10.56
N LYS A 355 13.37 23.97 -11.00
CA LYS A 355 12.88 25.35 -11.19
C LYS A 355 12.44 25.55 -12.64
N PRO A 356 11.49 26.45 -12.92
CA PRO A 356 11.19 26.86 -14.29
C PRO A 356 12.45 27.30 -15.02
N GLY A 357 12.64 26.82 -16.26
CA GLY A 357 13.81 27.13 -17.08
C GLY A 357 15.10 26.41 -16.67
N ASP A 358 15.04 25.37 -15.83
CA ASP A 358 16.21 24.52 -15.56
C ASP A 358 16.66 23.80 -16.85
N ASN A 359 17.80 24.22 -17.40
CA ASN A 359 18.35 23.69 -18.66
C ASN A 359 18.70 22.20 -18.62
N SER A 360 18.86 21.62 -17.44
CA SER A 360 19.12 20.18 -17.30
C SER A 360 17.85 19.34 -17.31
N ASN A 361 16.68 19.97 -17.16
CA ASN A 361 15.40 19.28 -17.09
C ASN A 361 14.95 18.84 -18.48
N ASN A 362 15.00 17.54 -18.70
CA ASN A 362 14.55 16.85 -19.90
C ASN A 362 13.45 15.82 -19.59
N LEU A 363 12.83 15.92 -18.41
CA LEU A 363 11.85 14.95 -17.94
C LEU A 363 10.53 15.13 -18.69
N GLN A 364 10.05 14.03 -19.27
CA GLN A 364 8.81 13.95 -20.02
C GLN A 364 7.91 12.88 -19.43
N LEU A 365 6.60 13.02 -19.59
CA LEU A 365 5.61 12.14 -18.99
C LEU A 365 4.63 11.57 -20.01
N ASP A 366 4.23 10.32 -19.79
CA ASP A 366 3.15 9.63 -20.49
C ASP A 366 1.91 9.51 -19.59
N HIS A 367 0.73 9.68 -20.19
CA HIS A 367 -0.59 9.42 -19.62
C HIS A 367 -1.44 8.67 -20.66
N PRO A 368 -1.84 7.40 -20.44
CA PRO A 368 -1.42 6.56 -19.33
C PRO A 368 0.08 6.24 -19.37
N ALA A 369 0.65 5.83 -18.23
CA ALA A 369 2.02 5.32 -18.17
C ALA A 369 2.20 4.13 -19.12
N LEU A 370 3.42 3.95 -19.66
CA LEU A 370 3.69 2.85 -20.58
C LEU A 370 3.51 1.48 -19.90
N GLN A 371 4.00 1.33 -18.67
CA GLN A 371 3.80 0.12 -17.86
C GLN A 371 2.31 -0.31 -17.82
N ASP A 372 1.42 0.58 -17.39
CA ASP A 372 -0.01 0.26 -17.26
C ASP A 372 -0.67 -0.01 -18.60
N HIS A 373 -0.25 0.72 -19.63
CA HIS A 373 -0.74 0.55 -20.98
C HIS A 373 -0.43 -0.86 -21.50
N GLU A 374 0.82 -1.32 -21.34
CA GLU A 374 1.25 -2.64 -21.79
C GLU A 374 0.61 -3.77 -20.97
N SER A 375 0.58 -3.62 -19.64
CA SER A 375 -0.07 -4.60 -18.75
C SER A 375 -1.57 -4.72 -19.05
N SER A 376 -2.25 -3.62 -19.34
CA SER A 376 -3.67 -3.65 -19.72
C SER A 376 -3.93 -4.28 -21.09
N LEU A 377 -3.05 -4.05 -22.07
CA LEU A 377 -3.13 -4.74 -23.37
C LEU A 377 -2.95 -6.25 -23.19
N GLN A 378 -2.02 -6.68 -22.35
CA GLN A 378 -1.82 -8.09 -22.04
C GLN A 378 -3.04 -8.68 -21.32
N HIS A 379 -3.59 -7.95 -20.34
CA HIS A 379 -4.80 -8.36 -19.62
C HIS A 379 -5.97 -8.61 -20.58
N TYR A 380 -6.32 -7.63 -21.42
CA TYR A 380 -7.46 -7.77 -22.33
C TYR A 380 -7.29 -8.86 -23.39
N ARG A 381 -6.05 -9.11 -23.85
CA ARG A 381 -5.79 -10.25 -24.75
C ARG A 381 -6.06 -11.58 -24.03
N LYS A 382 -5.60 -11.73 -22.79
CA LYS A 382 -5.85 -12.92 -21.97
C LYS A 382 -7.34 -13.08 -21.66
N GLU A 383 -8.02 -11.99 -21.31
CA GLU A 383 -9.46 -12.00 -21.02
C GLU A 383 -10.30 -12.43 -22.24
N ILE A 384 -9.92 -12.02 -23.45
CA ILE A 384 -10.56 -12.52 -24.70
C ILE A 384 -10.43 -14.04 -24.82
N ASP A 385 -9.25 -14.58 -24.56
CA ASP A 385 -9.00 -16.03 -24.68
C ASP A 385 -9.77 -16.81 -23.59
N GLU A 386 -9.83 -16.27 -22.36
CA GLU A 386 -10.61 -16.83 -21.26
C GLU A 386 -12.11 -16.82 -21.57
N VAL A 387 -12.68 -15.66 -21.93
CA VAL A 387 -14.11 -15.54 -22.26
C VAL A 387 -14.48 -16.41 -23.46
N ARG A 388 -13.61 -16.57 -24.45
CA ARG A 388 -13.85 -17.50 -25.58
C ARG A 388 -13.99 -18.94 -25.11
N SER A 389 -13.28 -19.35 -24.06
CA SER A 389 -13.32 -20.71 -23.52
C SER A 389 -14.58 -21.03 -22.70
N ASP A 390 -15.35 -20.02 -22.27
CA ASP A 390 -16.57 -20.19 -21.47
C ASP A 390 -17.69 -20.99 -22.17
N VAL A 391 -17.73 -20.94 -23.51
CA VAL A 391 -18.70 -21.66 -24.33
C VAL A 391 -17.94 -22.58 -25.26
N SER A 392 -18.17 -23.90 -25.13
CA SER A 392 -17.53 -24.88 -26.00
C SER A 392 -17.88 -24.66 -27.48
N ASP A 393 -16.93 -24.96 -28.36
CA ASP A 393 -17.15 -24.89 -29.80
C ASP A 393 -18.36 -25.73 -30.25
N SER A 394 -18.59 -26.87 -29.59
CA SER A 394 -19.75 -27.74 -29.84
C SER A 394 -21.08 -27.06 -29.51
N LEU A 395 -21.17 -26.33 -28.40
CA LEU A 395 -22.38 -25.59 -28.02
C LEU A 395 -22.59 -24.39 -28.96
N ARG A 396 -21.50 -23.69 -29.31
CA ARG A 396 -21.52 -22.60 -30.28
C ARG A 396 -22.07 -23.05 -31.64
N GLN A 397 -21.58 -24.16 -32.18
CA GLN A 397 -22.05 -24.70 -33.46
C GLN A 397 -23.54 -25.08 -33.42
N ARG A 398 -24.00 -25.70 -32.32
CA ARG A 398 -25.42 -26.05 -32.12
C ARG A 398 -26.33 -24.81 -32.04
N ILE A 399 -25.86 -23.74 -31.40
CA ILE A 399 -26.59 -22.46 -31.36
C ILE A 399 -26.69 -21.86 -32.77
N LEU A 400 -25.59 -21.81 -33.50
CA LEU A 400 -25.53 -21.22 -34.84
C LEU A 400 -26.32 -22.02 -35.90
N SER A 401 -26.42 -23.34 -35.73
CA SER A 401 -27.22 -24.20 -36.62
C SER A 401 -28.72 -24.20 -36.30
N GLY A 402 -29.16 -23.50 -35.24
CA GLY A 402 -30.56 -23.44 -34.83
C GLY A 402 -31.08 -24.74 -34.19
N ASP A 403 -30.20 -25.54 -33.57
CA ASP A 403 -30.56 -26.81 -32.94
C ASP A 403 -31.66 -26.60 -31.86
N PRO A 404 -32.85 -27.23 -32.04
CA PRO A 404 -33.99 -27.05 -31.13
C PRO A 404 -33.73 -27.64 -29.73
N SER A 405 -32.73 -28.50 -29.56
CA SER A 405 -32.35 -29.07 -28.26
C SER A 405 -31.53 -28.12 -27.38
N VAL A 406 -31.12 -26.95 -27.91
CA VAL A 406 -30.40 -25.94 -27.13
C VAL A 406 -31.37 -25.18 -26.23
N SER A 407 -31.13 -25.22 -24.93
CA SER A 407 -31.94 -24.54 -23.93
C SER A 407 -31.86 -23.01 -24.06
N ARG A 408 -32.91 -22.31 -23.60
CA ARG A 408 -32.92 -20.84 -23.49
C ARG A 408 -31.73 -20.31 -22.66
N SER A 409 -31.38 -21.02 -21.58
CA SER A 409 -30.27 -20.69 -20.69
C SER A 409 -28.92 -20.67 -21.43
N GLN A 410 -28.67 -21.67 -22.28
CA GLN A 410 -27.46 -21.74 -23.08
C GLN A 410 -27.36 -20.61 -24.13
N LYS A 411 -28.50 -20.24 -24.75
CA LYS A 411 -28.56 -19.09 -25.66
C LYS A 411 -28.21 -17.79 -24.94
N ILE A 412 -28.75 -17.57 -23.74
CA ILE A 412 -28.44 -16.40 -22.90
C ILE A 412 -26.95 -16.35 -22.53
N ILE A 413 -26.35 -17.49 -22.18
CA ILE A 413 -24.91 -17.55 -21.87
C ILE A 413 -24.08 -17.15 -23.09
N TYR A 414 -24.41 -17.67 -24.27
CA TYR A 414 -23.73 -17.31 -25.51
C TYR A 414 -23.91 -15.83 -25.89
N GLU A 415 -25.12 -15.28 -25.75
CA GLU A 415 -25.38 -13.85 -25.98
C GLU A 415 -24.54 -12.97 -25.04
N ARG A 416 -24.45 -13.34 -23.75
CA ARG A 416 -23.60 -12.65 -22.78
C ARG A 416 -22.11 -12.74 -23.14
N GLN A 417 -21.66 -13.92 -23.57
CA GLN A 417 -20.29 -14.12 -24.04
C GLN A 417 -19.98 -13.21 -25.24
N GLN A 418 -20.87 -13.14 -26.23
CA GLN A 418 -20.68 -12.28 -27.40
C GLN A 418 -20.67 -10.78 -27.04
N ALA A 419 -21.55 -10.37 -26.12
CA ALA A 419 -21.57 -9.00 -25.62
C ALA A 419 -20.24 -8.65 -24.93
N ALA A 420 -19.73 -9.54 -24.06
CA ALA A 420 -18.45 -9.37 -23.38
C ALA A 420 -17.28 -9.30 -24.38
N LEU A 421 -17.20 -10.24 -25.33
CA LEU A 421 -16.15 -10.24 -26.36
C LEU A 421 -16.18 -8.97 -27.22
N SER A 422 -17.38 -8.47 -27.56
CA SER A 422 -17.52 -7.21 -28.28
C SER A 422 -17.04 -6.01 -27.45
N GLU A 423 -17.36 -5.98 -26.16
CA GLU A 423 -16.95 -4.91 -25.26
C GLU A 423 -15.43 -4.89 -25.06
N ILE A 424 -14.83 -6.04 -24.74
CA ILE A 424 -13.39 -6.20 -24.55
C ILE A 424 -12.64 -5.93 -25.85
N GLY A 425 -13.12 -6.46 -26.98
CA GLY A 425 -12.52 -6.25 -28.30
C GLY A 425 -12.47 -4.77 -28.70
N GLU A 426 -13.53 -4.02 -28.41
CA GLU A 426 -13.55 -2.58 -28.66
C GLU A 426 -12.60 -1.82 -27.73
N THR A 427 -12.53 -2.19 -26.45
CA THR A 427 -11.55 -1.61 -25.51
C THR A 427 -10.11 -1.87 -25.96
N LEU A 428 -9.80 -3.11 -26.38
CA LEU A 428 -8.49 -3.49 -26.91
C LEU A 428 -8.14 -2.73 -28.19
N ARG A 429 -9.12 -2.49 -29.07
CA ARG A 429 -8.94 -1.69 -30.29
C ARG A 429 -8.59 -0.24 -29.96
N ILE A 430 -9.32 0.38 -29.02
CA ILE A 430 -9.03 1.74 -28.53
C ILE A 430 -7.61 1.79 -27.95
N ALA A 431 -7.28 0.90 -27.03
CA ALA A 431 -5.98 0.81 -26.40
C ALA A 431 -4.86 0.65 -27.44
N THR A 432 -4.99 -0.30 -28.37
CA THR A 432 -3.98 -0.56 -29.42
C THR A 432 -3.77 0.65 -30.33
N SER A 433 -4.83 1.43 -30.59
CA SER A 433 -4.75 2.66 -31.37
C SER A 433 -4.11 3.84 -30.62
N PHE A 434 -3.91 3.72 -29.31
CA PHE A 434 -3.39 4.77 -28.44
C PHE A 434 -1.85 4.76 -28.42
N ASP A 435 -1.27 5.22 -29.53
CA ASP A 435 0.17 5.27 -29.77
C ASP A 435 0.97 6.17 -28.79
N GLN A 436 2.29 6.16 -28.94
CA GLN A 436 3.21 6.93 -28.08
C GLN A 436 2.97 8.45 -28.13
N GLN A 437 2.52 8.99 -29.27
CA GLN A 437 2.25 10.42 -29.39
C GLN A 437 0.96 10.80 -28.67
N LYS A 438 -0.04 9.91 -28.66
CA LYS A 438 -1.27 10.08 -27.88
C LYS A 438 -1.02 9.92 -26.37
N ARG A 439 -0.05 9.09 -25.97
CA ARG A 439 0.38 8.93 -24.57
C ARG A 439 1.15 10.12 -24.03
N TYR A 440 1.96 10.79 -24.86
CA TYR A 440 2.72 11.95 -24.42
C TYR A 440 1.82 13.00 -23.77
N LEU A 441 2.01 13.24 -22.47
CA LEU A 441 1.25 14.21 -21.70
C LEU A 441 1.89 15.59 -21.82
N GLY A 442 3.20 15.67 -21.62
CA GLY A 442 3.90 16.93 -21.45
C GLY A 442 5.31 16.76 -20.87
N SER A 443 5.93 17.90 -20.58
CA SER A 443 7.25 17.97 -19.94
C SER A 443 7.13 18.50 -18.52
N VAL A 444 7.99 18.06 -17.61
CA VAL A 444 8.01 18.59 -16.24
C VAL A 444 8.40 20.07 -16.31
N TYR A 445 7.60 20.94 -15.70
CA TYR A 445 7.83 22.38 -15.66
C TYR A 445 8.60 22.80 -14.40
N ALA A 446 8.16 22.31 -13.25
CA ALA A 446 8.76 22.59 -11.95
C ALA A 446 8.46 21.46 -10.97
N ALA A 447 9.27 21.31 -9.94
CA ALA A 447 9.05 20.33 -8.88
C ALA A 447 9.63 20.83 -7.55
N SER A 448 9.03 20.42 -6.43
CA SER A 448 9.43 20.88 -5.09
C SER A 448 10.75 20.29 -4.61
N GLY A 449 11.09 19.08 -5.05
CA GLY A 449 12.06 18.23 -4.36
C GLY A 449 11.53 17.77 -3.00
N PHE A 450 12.39 17.10 -2.22
CA PHE A 450 12.11 16.60 -0.88
C PHE A 450 12.56 17.62 0.16
N LYS A 451 11.68 18.56 0.47
CA LYS A 451 11.92 19.66 1.40
C LYS A 451 10.70 19.88 2.30
N VAL A 452 10.84 20.78 3.26
CA VAL A 452 9.74 21.22 4.13
C VAL A 452 9.53 22.72 3.99
N ASN A 453 8.28 23.16 4.12
CA ASN A 453 7.97 24.59 4.17
C ASN A 453 8.26 25.18 5.57
N LYS A 454 8.04 26.49 5.73
CA LYS A 454 8.23 27.20 7.01
C LYS A 454 7.35 26.68 8.15
N LYS A 455 6.22 26.02 7.83
CA LYS A 455 5.30 25.38 8.79
C LYS A 455 5.69 23.93 9.07
N ARG A 456 6.87 23.48 8.61
CA ARG A 456 7.36 22.09 8.67
C ARG A 456 6.47 21.08 7.94
N GLN A 457 5.58 21.50 7.05
CA GLN A 457 4.87 20.55 6.21
C GLN A 457 5.82 20.01 5.14
N LEU A 458 5.78 18.71 4.91
CA LEU A 458 6.51 18.10 3.81
C LEU A 458 5.97 18.63 2.47
N LEU A 459 6.86 18.85 1.52
CA LEU A 459 6.54 19.25 0.16
C LEU A 459 6.99 18.16 -0.81
N ASP A 460 6.10 17.80 -1.72
CA ASP A 460 6.33 16.79 -2.74
C ASP A 460 5.33 16.98 -3.88
N TRP A 461 5.54 18.02 -4.68
CA TRP A 461 4.66 18.36 -5.80
C TRP A 461 5.49 18.60 -7.07
N ALA A 462 4.90 18.33 -8.22
CA ALA A 462 5.47 18.59 -9.54
C ALA A 462 4.39 19.13 -10.48
N LEU A 463 4.77 20.12 -11.28
CA LEU A 463 3.98 20.70 -12.34
C LEU A 463 4.44 20.20 -13.69
N VAL A 464 3.48 19.96 -14.57
CA VAL A 464 3.68 19.48 -15.93
C VAL A 464 3.17 20.55 -16.88
N ASP A 465 4.02 20.99 -17.80
CA ASP A 465 3.58 21.74 -18.98
C ASP A 465 2.93 20.74 -19.94
N VAL A 466 1.59 20.77 -19.97
CA VAL A 466 0.76 19.77 -20.64
C VAL A 466 0.51 20.18 -22.09
N ASP A 467 0.67 19.24 -23.02
CA ASP A 467 0.29 19.44 -24.41
C ASP A 467 -1.17 19.91 -24.50
N LYS A 468 -1.42 21.03 -25.17
CA LYS A 468 -2.73 21.69 -25.26
C LYS A 468 -3.86 20.74 -25.69
N ARG A 469 -3.54 19.71 -26.49
CA ARG A 469 -4.52 18.70 -26.93
C ARG A 469 -5.00 17.83 -25.77
N ARG A 470 -4.18 17.63 -24.74
CA ARG A 470 -4.48 16.82 -23.55
C ARG A 470 -5.25 17.58 -22.47
N ILE A 471 -5.20 18.91 -22.47
CA ILE A 471 -5.84 19.78 -21.45
C ILE A 471 -7.36 19.65 -21.43
N THR A 472 -7.94 19.56 -20.24
CA THR A 472 -9.39 19.60 -19.97
C THR A 472 -9.67 20.17 -18.57
N VAL A 473 -10.85 19.92 -18.01
CA VAL A 473 -11.26 20.27 -16.63
C VAL A 473 -11.02 19.11 -15.65
N ASN A 474 -11.02 19.41 -14.36
CA ASN A 474 -10.93 18.41 -13.29
C ASN A 474 -12.25 17.67 -13.05
N GLU A 475 -12.71 16.95 -14.07
CA GLU A 475 -13.94 16.16 -14.01
C GLU A 475 -13.78 14.94 -13.10
N ILE A 476 -14.69 14.82 -12.14
CA ILE A 476 -14.80 13.69 -11.24
C ILE A 476 -15.58 12.58 -11.96
N PRO A 477 -15.06 11.34 -12.05
CA PRO A 477 -15.74 10.27 -12.74
C PRO A 477 -17.11 10.00 -12.10
N PRO A 478 -18.18 9.83 -12.90
CA PRO A 478 -19.51 9.56 -12.38
C PRO A 478 -19.57 8.21 -11.64
N ASP A 479 -20.36 8.19 -10.57
CA ASP A 479 -20.58 7.09 -9.61
C ASP A 479 -20.88 5.72 -10.28
N GLY A 480 -21.41 5.72 -11.51
CA GLY A 480 -21.67 4.51 -12.30
C GLY A 480 -20.44 3.75 -12.82
N THR A 481 -19.24 4.35 -12.76
CA THR A 481 -17.96 3.67 -13.05
C THR A 481 -17.25 3.18 -11.78
N VAL A 482 -17.84 3.47 -10.62
CA VAL A 482 -17.32 3.14 -9.30
C VAL A 482 -18.04 1.90 -8.79
N SER A 483 -17.35 1.04 -8.03
CA SER A 483 -17.97 -0.14 -7.42
C SER A 483 -19.26 0.25 -6.70
N SER A 484 -20.32 -0.56 -6.84
CA SER A 484 -21.63 -0.35 -6.21
C SER A 484 -21.59 -0.14 -4.69
N LYS A 485 -20.44 -0.42 -4.05
CA LYS A 485 -20.13 -0.13 -2.64
C LYS A 485 -19.97 1.36 -2.32
N TYR A 486 -19.73 2.24 -3.30
CA TYR A 486 -19.37 3.65 -3.09
C TYR A 486 -20.42 4.66 -3.59
N ARG A 487 -21.68 4.25 -3.73
CA ARG A 487 -22.85 5.07 -4.16
C ARG A 487 -23.22 6.26 -3.26
N VAL A 488 -22.26 6.85 -2.54
CA VAL A 488 -22.48 7.82 -1.46
C VAL A 488 -21.83 9.17 -1.75
N TYR A 489 -21.10 9.32 -2.87
CA TYR A 489 -20.51 10.59 -3.27
C TYR A 489 -21.23 11.21 -4.47
N THR A 490 -22.02 12.24 -4.21
CA THR A 490 -22.74 13.01 -5.23
C THR A 490 -22.49 14.50 -4.97
N PRO A 491 -21.39 15.07 -5.52
CA PRO A 491 -21.12 16.49 -5.38
C PRO A 491 -22.17 17.27 -6.17
N SER A 492 -22.42 18.53 -5.78
CA SER A 492 -23.34 19.41 -6.49
C SER A 492 -22.93 19.64 -7.95
N GLN A 493 -21.63 19.56 -8.24
CA GLN A 493 -21.08 19.62 -9.59
C GLN A 493 -20.01 18.52 -9.77
N PRO A 494 -19.96 17.84 -10.93
CA PRO A 494 -18.99 16.77 -11.20
C PRO A 494 -17.61 17.33 -11.62
N ILE A 495 -17.26 18.55 -11.21
CA ILE A 495 -16.01 19.21 -11.55
C ILE A 495 -15.41 19.76 -10.26
N MET A 496 -14.14 19.42 -10.01
CA MET A 496 -13.43 19.97 -8.87
C MET A 496 -13.17 21.46 -9.08
N THR A 497 -13.61 22.29 -8.13
CA THR A 497 -13.44 23.76 -8.21
C THR A 497 -13.09 24.34 -6.83
N GLY A 498 -12.21 25.32 -6.82
CA GLY A 498 -11.78 25.98 -5.58
C GLY A 498 -10.98 25.07 -4.65
N THR A 499 -10.78 25.55 -3.43
CA THR A 499 -10.02 24.85 -2.38
C THR A 499 -10.78 24.88 -1.08
N SER A 500 -10.51 23.91 -0.21
CA SER A 500 -11.00 23.90 1.17
C SER A 500 -9.89 23.45 2.11
N SER A 501 -9.97 23.89 3.36
CA SER A 501 -9.25 23.24 4.46
C SER A 501 -9.99 21.98 4.88
N VAL A 502 -9.32 21.17 5.69
CA VAL A 502 -9.93 20.05 6.41
C VAL A 502 -9.62 20.16 7.89
N ASP A 503 -10.53 19.67 8.71
CA ASP A 503 -10.38 19.55 10.16
C ASP A 503 -10.45 18.08 10.59
N GLU A 504 -10.11 17.84 11.86
CA GLU A 504 -10.15 16.52 12.47
C GLU A 504 -11.55 15.87 12.32
N GLY A 505 -11.60 14.62 11.83
CA GLY A 505 -12.86 13.90 11.63
C GLY A 505 -13.56 14.17 10.30
N ASP A 506 -13.07 15.12 9.50
CA ASP A 506 -13.66 15.42 8.19
C ASP A 506 -13.58 14.25 7.21
N ARG A 507 -14.54 14.24 6.31
CA ARG A 507 -14.69 13.24 5.24
C ARG A 507 -13.98 13.74 3.98
N VAL A 508 -13.09 12.92 3.44
CA VAL A 508 -12.34 13.23 2.23
C VAL A 508 -12.43 12.11 1.20
N PHE A 509 -12.19 12.45 -0.05
CA PHE A 509 -12.31 11.56 -1.19
C PHE A 509 -11.12 11.74 -2.12
N LYS A 510 -10.77 10.70 -2.86
CA LYS A 510 -9.79 10.81 -3.95
C LYS A 510 -10.14 9.92 -5.12
N VAL A 511 -9.55 10.24 -6.28
CA VAL A 511 -9.51 9.37 -7.44
C VAL A 511 -8.04 9.02 -7.71
N GLY A 512 -7.71 7.73 -7.65
CA GLY A 512 -6.38 7.20 -7.94
C GLY A 512 -6.39 6.18 -9.06
N ARG A 513 -5.23 5.95 -9.67
CA ARG A 513 -5.11 5.07 -10.85
C ARG A 513 -5.45 3.60 -10.57
N LYS A 514 -5.45 3.19 -9.30
CA LYS A 514 -5.52 1.78 -8.90
C LYS A 514 -6.75 1.45 -8.08
N THR A 515 -6.98 2.20 -7.01
CA THR A 515 -8.16 2.06 -6.13
C THR A 515 -9.38 2.76 -6.71
N CYS A 516 -9.21 3.49 -7.82
CA CYS A 516 -10.23 4.34 -8.41
C CYS A 516 -10.71 5.35 -7.37
N PHE A 517 -12.01 5.36 -7.08
CA PHE A 517 -12.61 6.25 -6.11
C PHE A 517 -12.53 5.66 -4.71
N THR A 518 -11.97 6.42 -3.77
CA THR A 518 -11.81 6.02 -2.35
C THR A 518 -12.23 7.13 -1.41
N ASP A 519 -12.72 6.75 -0.24
CA ASP A 519 -13.18 7.65 0.81
C ASP A 519 -12.40 7.44 2.12
N GLY A 520 -12.12 8.52 2.81
CA GLY A 520 -11.33 8.52 4.02
C GLY A 520 -11.87 9.49 5.07
N THR A 521 -11.30 9.39 6.27
CA THR A 521 -11.57 10.30 7.38
C THR A 521 -10.26 10.87 7.88
N VAL A 522 -10.22 12.18 8.11
CA VAL A 522 -9.11 12.85 8.78
C VAL A 522 -9.02 12.36 10.22
N ASN A 523 -7.85 11.93 10.64
CA ASN A 523 -7.64 11.40 11.98
C ASN A 523 -7.77 12.50 13.07
N GLY A 524 -8.25 12.15 14.26
CA GLY A 524 -8.32 13.10 15.40
C GLY A 524 -6.96 13.60 15.87
N ILE A 525 -5.91 12.79 15.70
CA ILE A 525 -4.52 13.27 15.72
C ILE A 525 -4.11 13.48 14.27
N ARG A 526 -4.43 14.67 13.75
CA ARG A 526 -4.38 15.00 12.32
C ARG A 526 -3.00 14.87 11.70
N LEU A 527 -1.97 15.38 12.38
CA LEU A 527 -0.62 15.46 11.83
C LEU A 527 0.22 14.24 12.24
N SER A 528 0.83 13.60 11.25
CA SER A 528 1.96 12.68 11.46
C SER A 528 3.29 13.40 11.33
N ASP A 529 4.33 12.84 11.93
CA ASP A 529 5.71 13.21 11.67
C ASP A 529 6.34 12.28 10.63
N LEU A 530 7.10 12.87 9.73
CA LEU A 530 7.80 12.20 8.64
C LEU A 530 9.27 12.52 8.73
N GLN A 531 10.10 11.53 8.40
CA GLN A 531 11.53 11.71 8.22
C GLN A 531 12.00 11.02 6.94
N GLY A 532 12.79 11.74 6.17
CA GLY A 532 13.61 11.17 5.11
C GLY A 532 14.99 11.78 5.13
N TRP A 533 15.80 11.42 4.15
CA TRP A 533 17.14 11.97 4.00
C TRP A 533 17.57 12.01 2.54
N VAL A 534 18.51 12.91 2.28
CA VAL A 534 19.30 12.94 1.05
C VAL A 534 20.75 12.63 1.37
N THR A 535 21.49 12.07 0.43
CA THR A 535 22.92 11.83 0.61
C THR A 535 23.67 13.03 0.05
N ASN A 536 24.50 13.68 0.86
CA ASN A 536 25.30 14.80 0.38
C ASN A 536 26.50 14.32 -0.46
N ALA A 537 27.23 15.27 -1.04
CA ALA A 537 28.39 14.97 -1.90
C ALA A 537 29.49 14.17 -1.17
N GLN A 538 29.52 14.20 0.16
CA GLN A 538 30.45 13.46 1.01
C GLN A 538 29.92 12.08 1.42
N GLY A 539 28.75 11.66 0.93
CA GLY A 539 28.14 10.38 1.27
C GLY A 539 27.39 10.35 2.61
N GLN A 540 27.20 11.50 3.26
CA GLN A 540 26.52 11.60 4.56
C GLN A 540 25.01 11.86 4.40
N ARG A 541 24.21 11.34 5.33
CA ARG A 541 22.76 11.57 5.35
C ARG A 541 22.42 12.95 5.90
N GLU A 542 21.75 13.76 5.10
CA GLU A 542 21.09 15.00 5.52
C GLU A 542 19.60 14.73 5.72
N TYR A 543 19.17 14.73 6.98
CA TYR A 543 17.79 14.42 7.35
C TYR A 543 16.86 15.60 7.14
N VAL A 544 15.67 15.32 6.62
CA VAL A 544 14.56 16.26 6.47
C VAL A 544 13.38 15.70 7.26
N GLN A 545 12.86 16.51 8.19
CA GLN A 545 11.73 16.15 9.05
C GLN A 545 10.57 17.12 8.86
N GLY A 546 9.40 16.58 8.55
CA GLY A 546 8.20 17.38 8.33
C GLY A 546 6.92 16.67 8.77
N THR A 547 5.78 17.25 8.43
CA THR A 547 4.46 16.72 8.76
C THR A 547 3.59 16.54 7.54
N ALA A 548 2.65 15.61 7.63
CA ALA A 548 1.55 15.44 6.67
C ALA A 548 0.26 15.09 7.42
N THR A 549 -0.86 15.26 6.74
CA THR A 549 -2.19 14.97 7.29
C THR A 549 -2.51 13.49 7.11
N VAL A 550 -2.96 12.85 8.19
CA VAL A 550 -3.27 11.43 8.29
C VAL A 550 -4.72 11.18 7.91
N ILE A 551 -4.91 10.40 6.85
CA ILE A 551 -6.23 9.94 6.38
C ILE A 551 -6.33 8.43 6.58
N LEU A 552 -7.45 7.97 7.14
CA LEU A 552 -7.73 6.56 7.34
C LEU A 552 -8.96 6.11 6.54
N PRO A 553 -8.99 4.86 6.04
CA PRO A 553 -10.12 4.33 5.28
C PRO A 553 -11.40 4.30 6.12
N TRP A 554 -12.54 4.33 5.44
CA TRP A 554 -13.85 4.27 6.10
C TRP A 554 -14.76 3.17 5.57
N LYS A 555 -15.18 3.25 4.31
CA LYS A 555 -15.98 2.22 3.63
C LYS A 555 -15.22 1.48 2.55
N CYS A 556 -13.93 1.77 2.41
CA CYS A 556 -12.96 1.07 1.58
C CYS A 556 -12.00 0.23 2.43
N ASP A 557 -11.29 -0.71 1.80
CA ASP A 557 -10.23 -1.48 2.47
C ASP A 557 -8.97 -0.61 2.68
N THR A 558 -8.69 0.34 1.79
CA THR A 558 -7.60 1.32 1.91
C THR A 558 -8.01 2.69 1.38
N PHE A 559 -7.47 3.77 1.95
CA PHE A 559 -7.60 5.11 1.36
C PHE A 559 -6.74 5.22 0.11
N GLY A 560 -5.53 4.66 0.10
CA GLY A 560 -4.64 4.68 -1.05
C GLY A 560 -3.66 3.50 -1.07
N ASP A 561 -3.24 3.11 -2.26
CA ASP A 561 -2.28 2.03 -2.48
C ASP A 561 -0.95 2.54 -3.04
N PRO A 562 0.13 1.73 -2.98
CA PRO A 562 1.37 2.01 -3.71
C PRO A 562 1.11 2.35 -5.19
N GLY A 563 1.76 3.41 -5.67
CA GLY A 563 1.56 3.93 -7.03
C GLY A 563 0.40 4.91 -7.19
N GLU A 564 -0.29 5.29 -6.11
CA GLU A 564 -1.34 6.31 -6.12
C GLU A 564 -0.88 7.68 -5.58
N SER A 565 0.42 7.86 -5.39
CA SER A 565 0.99 9.19 -5.23
C SER A 565 0.61 10.06 -6.42
N GLY A 566 0.19 11.30 -6.15
CA GLY A 566 -0.22 12.27 -7.14
C GLY A 566 -1.72 12.52 -7.14
N SER A 567 -2.54 11.65 -6.55
CA SER A 567 -4.00 11.84 -6.51
C SER A 567 -4.39 13.13 -5.80
N PHE A 568 -5.32 13.87 -6.41
CA PHE A 568 -6.00 14.97 -5.72
C PHE A 568 -6.95 14.42 -4.67
N VAL A 569 -6.92 15.04 -3.50
CA VAL A 569 -7.85 14.80 -2.40
C VAL A 569 -8.85 15.95 -2.36
N MET A 570 -10.12 15.61 -2.19
CA MET A 570 -11.22 16.56 -2.21
C MET A 570 -12.21 16.31 -1.08
N ASP A 571 -13.01 17.32 -0.76
CA ASP A 571 -14.13 17.18 0.18
C ASP A 571 -15.43 16.72 -0.50
N HIS A 572 -16.50 16.68 0.29
CA HIS A 572 -17.84 16.32 -0.16
C HIS A 572 -18.45 17.27 -1.21
N GLU A 573 -17.92 18.49 -1.34
CA GLU A 573 -18.37 19.54 -2.26
C GLU A 573 -17.51 19.61 -3.53
N ALA A 574 -16.60 18.65 -3.73
CA ALA A 574 -15.62 18.65 -4.83
C ALA A 574 -14.65 19.85 -4.79
N ARG A 575 -14.27 20.31 -3.60
CA ARG A 575 -13.20 21.32 -3.43
C ARG A 575 -11.87 20.63 -3.14
N PHE A 576 -10.79 21.16 -3.70
CA PHE A 576 -9.45 20.58 -3.53
C PHE A 576 -8.93 20.80 -2.11
N ILE A 577 -8.55 19.72 -1.45
CA ILE A 577 -7.95 19.71 -0.10
C ILE A 577 -6.44 19.62 -0.17
N GLY A 578 -5.90 18.84 -1.10
CA GLY A 578 -4.48 18.56 -1.12
C GLY A 578 -4.07 17.41 -2.03
N LEU A 579 -2.79 17.05 -1.93
CA LEU A 579 -2.14 16.05 -2.75
C LEU A 579 -1.81 14.81 -1.92
N HIS A 580 -2.27 13.64 -2.34
CA HIS A 580 -1.92 12.36 -1.72
C HIS A 580 -0.49 11.97 -2.08
N VAL A 581 0.36 11.73 -1.09
CA VAL A 581 1.82 11.54 -1.31
C VAL A 581 2.33 10.12 -1.10
N GLY A 582 1.48 9.26 -0.55
CA GLY A 582 1.85 7.93 -0.12
C GLY A 582 1.26 7.61 1.24
N GLY A 583 1.86 6.66 1.93
CA GLY A 583 1.29 6.15 3.17
C GLY A 583 1.79 4.78 3.56
N ASP A 584 1.41 4.33 4.75
CA ASP A 584 1.75 2.99 5.23
C ASP A 584 0.66 1.99 4.85
N ARG A 585 0.90 1.25 3.76
CA ARG A 585 -0.04 0.25 3.23
C ARG A 585 -0.43 -0.80 4.25
N ASP A 586 0.53 -1.34 5.00
CA ASP A 586 0.27 -2.43 5.95
C ASP A 586 -0.63 -1.98 7.12
N ARG A 587 -0.66 -0.66 7.37
CA ARG A 587 -1.54 -0.05 8.36
C ARG A 587 -2.72 0.69 7.74
N ASN A 588 -2.89 0.67 6.41
CA ASN A 588 -3.88 1.44 5.65
C ASN A 588 -3.90 2.92 6.04
N ILE A 589 -2.72 3.55 6.12
CA ILE A 589 -2.58 4.97 6.44
C ILE A 589 -2.30 5.73 5.17
N GLY A 590 -3.11 6.73 4.83
CA GLY A 590 -2.83 7.68 3.75
C GLY A 590 -2.26 8.99 4.29
N LEU A 591 -1.37 9.61 3.51
CA LEU A 591 -0.72 10.88 3.85
C LEU A 591 -1.04 11.94 2.78
N VAL A 592 -1.41 13.13 3.25
CA VAL A 592 -1.82 14.25 2.38
C VAL A 592 -1.03 15.51 2.71
N ILE A 593 -0.53 16.18 1.67
CA ILE A 593 -0.05 17.56 1.75
C ILE A 593 -1.21 18.49 1.44
N GLU A 594 -1.52 19.39 2.36
CA GLU A 594 -2.66 20.31 2.22
C GLU A 594 -2.40 21.44 1.23
N ALA A 595 -3.46 21.88 0.55
CA ALA A 595 -3.43 22.85 -0.55
C ALA A 595 -2.76 24.16 -0.17
N GLN A 596 -2.98 24.67 1.04
CA GLN A 596 -2.40 25.95 1.47
C GLN A 596 -0.86 25.92 1.43
N GLY A 597 -0.25 24.92 2.08
CA GLY A 597 1.21 24.79 2.11
C GLY A 597 1.80 24.48 0.74
N LEU A 598 1.06 23.72 -0.08
CA LEU A 598 1.41 23.39 -1.45
C LEU A 598 1.41 24.63 -2.36
N PHE A 599 0.35 25.45 -2.33
CA PHE A 599 0.22 26.64 -3.17
C PHE A 599 1.17 27.76 -2.75
N GLU A 600 1.44 27.91 -1.45
CA GLU A 600 2.48 28.81 -0.95
C GLU A 600 3.85 28.47 -1.56
N ASP A 601 4.24 27.19 -1.59
CA ASP A 601 5.51 26.77 -2.17
C ASP A 601 5.53 26.85 -3.71
N ILE A 602 4.43 26.51 -4.38
CA ILE A 602 4.30 26.68 -5.84
C ILE A 602 4.55 28.13 -6.25
N LYS A 603 3.94 29.10 -5.55
CA LYS A 603 4.18 30.52 -5.79
C LYS A 603 5.63 30.90 -5.55
N GLU A 604 6.25 30.36 -4.49
CA GLU A 604 7.66 30.63 -4.20
C GLU A 604 8.60 30.09 -5.28
N VAL A 605 8.39 28.87 -5.77
CA VAL A 605 9.25 28.22 -6.78
C VAL A 605 9.04 28.80 -8.17
N THR A 606 7.79 29.02 -8.57
CA THR A 606 7.45 29.45 -9.94
C THR A 606 7.41 30.97 -10.11
N LYS A 607 7.38 31.72 -8.99
CA LYS A 607 7.17 33.17 -8.98
C LYS A 607 5.82 33.60 -9.58
N CYS A 608 4.86 32.70 -9.69
CA CYS A 608 3.51 33.05 -10.08
C CYS A 608 2.83 33.93 -9.01
N ARG A 609 1.86 34.73 -9.42
CA ARG A 609 1.13 35.62 -8.53
C ARG A 609 0.12 34.85 -7.68
N ASP A 610 -0.59 33.91 -8.32
CA ASP A 610 -1.65 33.16 -7.68
C ASP A 610 -1.81 31.75 -8.29
N VAL A 611 -2.50 30.87 -7.56
CA VAL A 611 -2.75 29.47 -7.93
C VAL A 611 -4.21 29.14 -7.67
N ARG A 612 -4.87 28.46 -8.61
CA ARG A 612 -6.26 27.98 -8.43
C ARG A 612 -6.47 26.60 -9.06
N ILE A 613 -7.61 26.01 -8.73
CA ILE A 613 -8.14 24.76 -9.31
C ILE A 613 -9.22 25.07 -10.33
#